data_AF-A4S8F4-F1
#
_entry.id   AF-A4S8F4-F1
#
_cell.length_a   1.000
_cell.length_b   1.000
_cell.length_c   1.000
_cell.angle_alpha   90.00
_cell.angle_beta   90.00
_cell.angle_gamma   90.00
#
_symmetry.space_group_name_H-M   'P 1'
#
loop_
_entity.id
_entity.type
_entity.pdbx_description
1 polymer ?
#
loop_
_entity_poly.entity_id
_entity_poly.type
_entity_poly.pdbx_seq_one_letter_code
_entity_poly.pdbx_strand_id
1 'polypeptide(L)'
;MISRLHTLVGVRIVMAQLDGQGNECSEDVNQSSVTAAMLKQMETTPLVGTGSEFIESLMRSEDADVRLAATRVIEVRREFGDEFDWDEMKKSLLVDLSQYRLEMLRTHAAKSFDGGA
;
A
#
# COMPACT_ATOMS: atom_id res chain seq x y z
N MET A 1 2.14 -8.14 -9.13
CA MET A 1 2.70 -7.60 -7.87
C MET A 1 2.63 -6.08 -7.83
N ILE A 2 3.14 -5.37 -8.84
CA ILE A 2 3.06 -3.89 -8.95
C ILE A 2 1.62 -3.36 -8.91
N SER A 3 0.69 -3.96 -9.65
CA SER A 3 -0.73 -3.57 -9.62
C SER A 3 -1.36 -3.70 -8.22
N ARG A 4 -0.90 -4.64 -7.38
CA ARG A 4 -1.34 -4.77 -5.98
C ARG A 4 -0.86 -3.60 -5.14
N LEU A 5 0.41 -3.22 -5.32
CA LEU A 5 1.02 -2.09 -4.63
C LEU A 5 0.27 -0.79 -4.95
N HIS A 6 -0.03 -0.55 -6.23
CA HIS A 6 -0.79 0.63 -6.63
C HIS A 6 -2.18 0.66 -6.01
N THR A 7 -2.89 -0.47 -6.00
CA THR A 7 -4.20 -0.54 -5.35
C THR A 7 -4.07 -0.28 -3.84
N LEU A 8 -3.08 -0.85 -3.16
CA LEU A 8 -2.85 -0.60 -1.73
C LEU A 8 -2.56 0.88 -1.44
N VAL A 9 -1.69 1.49 -2.23
CA VAL A 9 -1.35 2.92 -2.11
C VAL A 9 -2.57 3.79 -2.38
N GLY A 10 -3.32 3.50 -3.45
CA GLY A 10 -4.55 4.20 -3.77
C GLY A 10 -5.57 4.14 -2.63
N VAL A 11 -5.77 2.97 -2.03
CA VAL A 11 -6.63 2.82 -0.86
C VAL A 11 -6.15 3.66 0.33
N ARG A 12 -4.85 3.68 0.61
CA ARG A 12 -4.27 4.46 1.72
C ARG A 12 -4.42 5.97 1.50
N ILE A 13 -4.14 6.46 0.30
CA ILE A 13 -4.29 7.87 -0.05
C ILE A 13 -5.75 8.31 0.11
N VAL A 14 -6.70 7.49 -0.37
CA VAL A 14 -8.14 7.82 -0.28
C VAL A 14 -8.61 7.85 1.18
N MET A 15 -8.22 6.88 2.00
CA MET A 15 -8.56 6.91 3.43
C MET A 15 -7.98 8.15 4.13
N ALA A 16 -6.73 8.54 3.82
CA ALA A 16 -6.13 9.74 4.38
C ALA A 16 -6.85 11.03 3.93
N GLN A 17 -7.31 11.09 2.67
CA GLN A 17 -8.11 12.21 2.17
C GLN A 17 -9.46 12.30 2.90
N LEU A 18 -10.13 11.17 3.08
CA LEU A 18 -11.42 11.09 3.77
C LEU A 18 -11.33 11.45 5.26
N ASP A 19 -10.27 11.00 5.94
CA ASP A 19 -10.04 11.33 7.35
C ASP A 19 -9.56 12.78 7.53
N GLY A 20 -8.91 13.38 6.52
CA GLY A 20 -8.55 14.80 6.55
C GLY A 20 -9.76 15.71 6.37
N GLN A 21 -10.68 15.32 5.49
CA GLN A 21 -11.84 16.14 5.12
C GLN A 21 -12.80 16.31 6.31
N GLY A 22 -12.97 17.56 6.77
CA GLY A 22 -13.82 17.90 7.92
C GLY A 22 -13.12 17.87 9.29
N ASN A 23 -11.88 17.37 9.37
CA ASN A 23 -11.02 17.47 10.55
C ASN A 23 -10.01 18.62 10.47
N GLU A 24 -10.06 19.43 9.41
CA GLU A 24 -9.13 20.53 9.12
C GLU A 24 -9.09 21.62 10.20
N CYS A 25 -10.11 21.69 11.06
CA CYS A 25 -10.25 22.69 12.12
C CYS A 25 -10.84 22.14 13.44
N SER A 26 -10.87 20.82 13.65
CA SER A 26 -11.34 20.22 14.91
C SER A 26 -10.17 19.84 15.81
N GLU A 27 -10.32 20.04 17.12
CA GLU A 27 -9.40 19.48 18.12
C GLU A 27 -9.54 17.95 18.24
N ASP A 28 -10.72 17.43 17.85
CA ASP A 28 -11.03 16.01 17.82
C ASP A 28 -10.91 15.46 16.39
N VAL A 29 -9.82 14.74 16.12
CA VAL A 29 -9.60 14.03 14.86
C VAL A 29 -10.45 12.76 14.86
N ASN A 30 -11.52 12.74 14.06
CA ASN A 30 -12.41 11.58 13.95
C ASN A 30 -12.14 10.80 12.67
N GLN A 31 -12.05 9.47 12.77
CA GLN A 31 -11.98 8.61 11.60
C GLN A 31 -13.28 8.72 10.79
N SER A 32 -13.17 8.88 9.47
CA SER A 32 -14.34 8.91 8.58
C SER A 32 -15.09 7.58 8.65
N SER A 33 -16.43 7.65 8.64
CA SER A 33 -17.30 6.46 8.56
C SER A 33 -16.99 5.62 7.31
N VAL A 34 -16.61 6.28 6.22
CA VAL A 34 -16.21 5.62 4.97
C VAL A 34 -14.88 4.90 5.15
N THR A 35 -13.89 5.52 5.82
CA THR A 35 -12.62 4.86 6.16
C THR A 35 -12.86 3.63 7.02
N ALA A 36 -13.70 3.74 8.06
CA ALA A 36 -14.05 2.60 8.91
C ALA A 36 -14.72 1.46 8.11
N ALA A 37 -15.62 1.80 7.20
CA ALA A 37 -16.27 0.83 6.30
C ALA A 37 -15.26 0.14 5.36
N MET A 38 -14.31 0.90 4.79
CA MET A 38 -13.25 0.35 3.93
C MET A 38 -12.32 -0.60 4.69
N LEU A 39 -11.95 -0.28 5.94
CA LEU A 39 -11.14 -1.15 6.78
C LEU A 39 -11.88 -2.44 7.13
N LYS A 40 -13.15 -2.33 7.52
CA LYS A 40 -14.00 -3.50 7.77
C LYS A 40 -14.14 -4.39 6.53
N GLN A 41 -14.28 -3.79 5.35
CA GLN A 41 -14.31 -4.55 4.10
C GLN A 41 -12.97 -5.27 3.85
N MET A 42 -11.84 -4.67 4.23
CA MET A 42 -10.52 -5.25 4.05
C MET A 42 -10.27 -6.48 4.93
N GLU A 43 -10.95 -6.58 6.08
CA GLU A 43 -10.92 -7.76 6.95
C GLU A 43 -11.60 -8.98 6.29
N THR A 44 -12.66 -8.75 5.51
CA THR A 44 -13.42 -9.82 4.85
C THR A 44 -12.93 -10.12 3.44
N THR A 45 -12.51 -9.08 2.71
CA THR A 45 -12.01 -9.15 1.35
C THR A 45 -10.61 -8.53 1.32
N PRO A 46 -9.56 -9.29 1.67
CA PRO A 46 -8.21 -8.76 1.70
C PRO A 46 -7.75 -8.33 0.31
N LEU A 47 -6.82 -7.38 0.25
CA LEU A 47 -6.15 -6.96 -0.99
C LEU A 47 -5.23 -8.08 -1.50
N VAL A 48 -5.77 -9.06 -2.21
CA VAL A 48 -5.03 -10.17 -2.86
C VAL A 48 -4.96 -9.94 -4.37
N GLY A 49 -4.00 -10.57 -5.05
CA GLY A 49 -3.86 -10.46 -6.51
C GLY A 49 -3.59 -9.02 -6.94
N THR A 50 -4.47 -8.44 -7.77
CA THR A 50 -4.43 -7.03 -8.20
C THR A 50 -5.18 -6.08 -7.26
N GLY A 51 -5.90 -6.62 -6.27
CA GLY A 51 -6.82 -5.88 -5.41
C GLY A 51 -8.15 -5.54 -6.07
N SER A 52 -8.46 -6.10 -7.24
CA SER A 52 -9.69 -5.81 -7.97
C SER A 52 -10.94 -6.34 -7.25
N GLU A 53 -10.87 -7.53 -6.65
CA GLU A 53 -11.98 -8.11 -5.86
C GLU A 53 -12.37 -7.22 -4.67
N PHE A 54 -11.38 -6.62 -4.00
CA PHE A 54 -11.62 -5.64 -2.94
C PHE A 54 -12.35 -4.40 -3.47
N ILE A 55 -11.88 -3.81 -4.57
CA ILE A 55 -12.54 -2.64 -5.17
C ILE A 55 -13.97 -2.99 -5.60
N GLU A 56 -14.17 -4.14 -6.24
CA GLU A 56 -15.51 -4.62 -6.62
C GLU A 56 -16.43 -4.76 -5.40
N SER A 57 -15.91 -5.27 -4.28
CA SER A 57 -16.69 -5.38 -3.06
C SER A 57 -17.12 -4.01 -2.52
N LEU A 58 -16.25 -2.99 -2.59
CA LEU A 58 -16.60 -1.62 -2.22
C LEU A 58 -17.65 -1.02 -3.17
N MET A 59 -17.53 -1.28 -4.48
CA MET A 59 -18.52 -0.83 -5.47
C MET A 59 -19.90 -1.49 -5.29
N ARG A 60 -19.97 -2.66 -4.64
CA ARG A 60 -21.22 -3.34 -4.29
C ARG A 60 -21.81 -2.89 -2.95
N SER A 61 -21.14 -1.98 -2.23
CA SER A 61 -21.66 -1.42 -0.98
C SER A 61 -23.01 -0.74 -1.20
N GLU A 62 -23.91 -0.87 -0.23
CA GLU A 62 -25.18 -0.13 -0.21
C GLU A 62 -24.96 1.38 0.02
N ASP A 63 -23.86 1.74 0.70
CA ASP A 63 -23.45 3.11 0.95
C ASP A 63 -22.86 3.77 -0.31
N ALA A 64 -23.46 4.89 -0.74
CA ALA A 64 -23.04 5.64 -1.91
C ALA A 64 -21.65 6.25 -1.78
N ASP A 65 -21.26 6.68 -0.57
CA ASP A 65 -19.96 7.30 -0.32
C ASP A 65 -18.85 6.26 -0.36
N VAL A 66 -19.12 5.03 0.08
CA VAL A 66 -18.20 3.89 -0.10
C VAL A 66 -18.01 3.55 -1.57
N ARG A 67 -19.07 3.59 -2.39
CA ARG A 67 -18.95 3.38 -3.85
C ARG A 67 -18.16 4.51 -4.52
N LEU A 68 -18.35 5.75 -4.07
CA LEU A 68 -17.58 6.90 -4.55
C LEU A 68 -16.10 6.75 -4.18
N ALA A 69 -15.80 6.36 -2.95
CA ALA A 69 -14.44 6.07 -2.49
C ALA A 69 -13.78 4.96 -3.34
N ALA A 70 -14.53 3.91 -3.71
CA ALA A 70 -14.04 2.87 -4.62
C ALA A 70 -13.63 3.44 -5.99
N THR A 71 -14.44 4.35 -6.54
CA THR A 71 -14.12 5.05 -7.81
C THR A 71 -12.87 5.90 -7.66
N ARG A 72 -12.74 6.63 -6.55
CA ARG A 72 -11.55 7.42 -6.25
C ARG A 72 -10.29 6.55 -6.13
N VAL A 73 -10.38 5.36 -5.54
CA VAL A 73 -9.26 4.41 -5.49
C VAL A 73 -8.81 3.98 -6.89
N ILE A 74 -9.75 3.77 -7.83
CA ILE A 74 -9.42 3.43 -9.22
C ILE A 74 -8.66 4.56 -9.91
N GLU A 75 -9.06 5.80 -9.69
CA GLU A 75 -8.40 6.98 -10.22
C GLU A 75 -6.99 7.15 -9.63
N VAL A 76 -6.90 7.17 -8.29
CA VAL A 76 -5.63 7.41 -7.59
C VAL A 76 -4.60 6.32 -7.89
N ARG A 77 -5.00 5.04 -7.97
CA ARG A 77 -4.03 3.97 -8.30
C ARG A 77 -3.50 4.06 -9.74
N ARG A 78 -4.25 4.68 -10.65
CA ARG A 78 -3.81 4.91 -12.02
C ARG A 78 -2.79 6.04 -12.02
N GLU A 79 -3.15 7.17 -11.41
CA GLU A 79 -2.27 8.34 -11.32
C GLU A 79 -0.95 8.01 -10.61
N PHE A 80 -1.03 7.30 -9.47
CA PHE A 80 0.15 6.86 -8.74
C PHE A 80 1.09 6.02 -9.60
N GLY A 81 0.56 5.16 -10.48
CA GLY A 81 1.40 4.35 -11.36
C GLY A 81 2.22 5.18 -12.35
N ASP A 82 1.66 6.31 -12.78
CA ASP A 82 2.27 7.23 -13.74
C ASP A 82 3.25 8.20 -13.03
N GLU A 83 2.95 8.63 -11.81
CA GLU A 83 3.80 9.53 -11.01
C GLU A 83 4.89 8.81 -10.20
N PHE A 84 4.80 7.49 -10.03
CA PHE A 84 5.77 6.75 -9.22
C PHE A 84 7.16 6.80 -9.84
N ASP A 85 8.16 7.19 -9.05
CA ASP A 85 9.56 7.26 -9.48
C ASP A 85 10.18 5.87 -9.58
N TRP A 86 9.92 5.21 -10.71
CA TRP A 86 10.44 3.88 -11.05
C TRP A 86 11.97 3.86 -11.14
N ASP A 87 12.58 4.97 -11.56
CA ASP A 87 14.02 5.07 -11.70
C ASP A 87 14.71 5.15 -10.34
N GLU A 88 14.17 5.93 -9.41
CA GLU A 88 14.66 5.98 -8.04
C GLU A 88 14.45 4.65 -7.31
N MET A 89 13.29 4.02 -7.46
CA MET A 89 13.06 2.67 -6.91
C MET A 89 14.10 1.67 -7.43
N LYS A 90 14.41 1.71 -8.74
CA LYS A 90 15.41 0.83 -9.34
C LYS A 90 16.81 1.12 -8.82
N LYS A 91 17.20 2.38 -8.67
CA LYS A 91 18.50 2.77 -8.11
C LYS A 91 18.65 2.26 -6.67
N SER A 92 17.66 2.53 -5.82
CA SER A 92 17.64 2.06 -4.43
C SER A 92 17.73 0.54 -4.35
N LEU A 93 16.94 -0.19 -5.17
CA LEU A 93 16.98 -1.66 -5.19
C LEU A 93 18.36 -2.22 -5.55
N LEU A 94 19.07 -1.62 -6.50
CA LEU A 94 20.42 -2.04 -6.88
C LEU A 94 21.43 -1.83 -5.74
N VAL A 95 21.31 -0.72 -5.01
CA VAL A 95 22.14 -0.44 -3.83
C VAL A 95 21.87 -1.49 -2.75
N ASP A 96 20.61 -1.75 -2.41
CA ASP A 96 20.23 -2.71 -1.38
C ASP A 96 20.69 -4.14 -1.70
N LEU A 97 20.53 -4.58 -2.96
CA LEU A 97 21.01 -5.89 -3.41
C LEU A 97 22.52 -6.02 -3.28
N SER A 98 23.27 -4.96 -3.56
CA SER A 98 24.73 -4.96 -3.43
C SER A 98 25.17 -5.09 -1.97
N GLN A 99 24.48 -4.38 -1.06
CA GLN A 99 24.73 -4.42 0.37
C GLN A 99 24.39 -5.80 0.94
N TYR A 100 23.20 -6.30 0.61
CA TYR A 100 22.75 -7.63 1.04
C TYR A 100 23.68 -8.74 0.56
N ARG A 101 24.15 -8.67 -0.68
CA ARG A 101 25.15 -9.63 -1.21
C ARG A 101 26.43 -9.62 -0.38
N LEU A 102 26.97 -8.45 -0.05
CA LEU A 102 28.18 -8.33 0.76
C LEU A 102 27.98 -8.88 2.18
N GLU A 103 26.83 -8.59 2.79
CA GLU A 103 26.47 -9.11 4.11
C GLU A 103 26.35 -10.64 4.12
N MET A 104 25.71 -11.21 3.12
CA MET A 104 25.58 -12.66 2.95
C MET A 104 26.95 -13.33 2.78
N LEU A 105 27.84 -12.75 1.96
CA LEU A 105 29.20 -13.25 1.78
C LEU A 105 30.03 -13.17 3.07
N ARG A 106 29.94 -12.07 3.81
CA ARG A 106 30.59 -11.92 5.12
C ARG A 106 30.09 -12.94 6.12
N THR A 107 28.78 -13.13 6.20
CA THR A 107 28.14 -14.10 7.09
C THR A 107 28.56 -15.52 6.76
N HIS A 108 28.59 -15.87 5.47
CA HIS A 108 29.06 -17.18 5.03
C HIS A 108 30.54 -17.39 5.36
N ALA A 109 31.41 -16.42 5.05
CA ALA A 109 32.83 -16.50 5.37
C ALA A 109 33.06 -16.68 6.87
N ALA A 110 32.41 -15.88 7.72
CA ALA A 110 32.50 -16.00 9.17
C ALA A 110 32.12 -17.41 9.66
N LYS A 111 31.00 -17.96 9.17
CA LYS A 111 30.57 -19.34 9.51
C LYS A 111 31.54 -20.41 9.01
N SER A 112 32.16 -20.23 7.85
CA SER A 112 33.16 -21.17 7.32
C SER A 112 34.47 -21.14 8.11
N PHE A 113 34.84 -20.01 8.71
CA PHE A 113 36.04 -19.91 9.54
C PHE A 113 35.81 -20.36 11.00
N ASP A 114 34.60 -20.18 11.55
CA ASP A 114 34.27 -20.66 12.91
C ASP A 114 34.08 -22.19 12.99
N GLY A 115 33.78 -22.87 11.88
CA GLY A 115 33.64 -24.34 11.82
C GLY A 115 34.94 -25.11 11.55
N GLY A 116 36.09 -24.43 11.50
CA GLY A 116 37.39 -24.98 11.11
C GLY A 116 38.39 -25.21 12.25
N ALA A 117 37.93 -25.28 13.52
CA ALA A 117 38.76 -25.56 14.69
C ALA A 117 38.40 -26.91 15.34
#